data_AF-A0A4Q4CXM7-F1
#
_entry.id   AF-A0A4Q4CXM7-F1
#
_cell.length_a   1.000
_cell.length_b   1.000
_cell.length_c   1.000
_cell.angle_alpha   90.00
_cell.angle_beta   90.00
_cell.angle_gamma   90.00
#
_symmetry.space_group_name_H-M   'P 1'
#
loop_
_entity.id
_entity.type
_entity.pdbx_description
1 polymer ?
#
loop_
_entity_poly.entity_id
_entity_poly.type
_entity_poly.pdbx_seq_one_letter_code
_entity_poly.pdbx_strand_id
1 'polypeptide(L)' 'AWLDPRPHETQELLDLLVPAAPGRLAAWPVATDVNNVRNNGPHLMEPLPAQ' A
#
# COMPACT_ATOMS: atom_id res chain seq x y z
N ALA A 1 -18.05 8.75 4.13
CA ALA A 1 -17.88 7.30 4.27
C ALA A 1 -16.59 6.96 5.03
N TRP A 2 -15.45 6.59 4.44
CA TRP A 2 -14.33 5.97 5.21
C TRP A 2 -13.77 6.78 6.40
N LEU A 3 -13.38 8.04 6.20
CA LEU A 3 -12.83 8.92 7.27
C LEU A 3 -13.87 9.88 7.83
N ASP A 4 -15.12 9.73 7.43
CA ASP A 4 -16.20 10.61 7.86
C ASP A 4 -16.66 10.16 9.25
N PRO A 5 -16.63 11.04 10.27
CA PRO A 5 -16.93 10.64 11.65
C PRO A 5 -18.42 10.41 11.92
N ARG A 6 -19.30 10.68 10.95
CA ARG A 6 -20.75 10.46 11.09
C ARG A 6 -21.08 8.96 10.98
N PRO A 7 -22.20 8.51 11.58
CA PRO A 7 -22.67 7.14 11.39
C PRO A 7 -22.89 6.84 9.90
N HIS A 8 -22.43 5.66 9.47
CA HIS A 8 -22.61 5.13 8.13
C HIS A 8 -23.23 3.74 8.20
N GLU A 9 -24.05 3.40 7.21
CA GLU A 9 -24.52 2.04 7.05
C GLU A 9 -23.32 1.12 6.78
N THR A 10 -23.30 -0.07 7.38
CA THR A 10 -22.17 -0.99 7.21
C THR A 10 -21.92 -1.33 5.75
N GLN A 11 -22.99 -1.50 4.95
CA GLN A 11 -22.87 -1.79 3.53
C GLN A 11 -22.17 -0.67 2.75
N GLU A 12 -22.47 0.60 3.06
CA GLU A 12 -21.84 1.77 2.43
C GLU A 12 -20.31 1.75 2.61
N LEU A 13 -19.83 1.34 3.80
CA LEU A 13 -18.41 1.25 4.09
C LEU A 13 -17.75 0.06 3.40
N LEU A 14 -18.43 -1.09 3.36
CA LEU A 14 -17.93 -2.28 2.68
C LEU A 14 -17.82 -2.09 1.16
N ASP A 15 -18.72 -1.31 0.57
CA ASP A 15 -18.71 -0.98 -0.86
C ASP A 15 -17.47 -0.15 -1.27
N LEU A 16 -16.73 0.43 -0.31
CA LEU A 16 -15.45 1.10 -0.58
C LEU A 16 -14.28 0.12 -0.76
N LEU A 17 -14.40 -1.12 -0.28
CA LEU A 17 -13.33 -2.12 -0.25
C LEU A 17 -13.23 -2.88 -1.57
N VAL A 18 -13.06 -2.14 -2.66
CA VAL A 18 -12.89 -2.68 -4.00
C VAL A 18 -11.41 -2.65 -4.42
N PRO A 19 -10.98 -3.55 -5.33
CA PRO A 19 -9.64 -3.46 -5.91
C PRO A 19 -9.37 -2.07 -6.50
N ALA A 20 -8.14 -1.59 -6.37
CA ALA A 20 -7.72 -0.39 -7.07
C ALA A 20 -7.84 -0.58 -8.59
N ALA A 21 -8.21 0.49 -9.30
CA ALA A 21 -8.30 0.46 -10.76
C ALA A 21 -6.97 -0.05 -11.37
N PRO A 22 -7.01 -0.95 -12.37
CA PRO A 22 -5.82 -1.45 -13.03
C PRO A 22 -4.92 -0.31 -13.54
N GLY A 23 -3.60 -0.45 -13.39
CA GLY A 23 -2.63 0.56 -13.79
C GLY A 23 -2.49 1.76 -12.84
N ARG A 24 -3.27 1.81 -11.74
CA ARG A 24 -3.10 2.85 -10.70
C ARG A 24 -1.88 2.62 -9.81
N LEU A 25 -1.48 1.36 -9.64
CA LEU A 25 -0.35 0.97 -8.79
C LEU A 25 0.81 0.48 -9.66
N ALA A 26 2.03 0.84 -9.26
CA ALA A 26 3.27 0.31 -9.81
C ALA A 26 4.02 -0.47 -8.71
N ALA A 27 4.81 -1.46 -9.11
CA ALA A 27 5.63 -2.26 -8.22
C ALA A 27 7.00 -2.51 -8.86
N TRP A 28 8.02 -2.63 -8.01
CA TRP A 28 9.39 -2.93 -8.41
C TRP A 28 10.07 -3.76 -7.31
N PRO A 29 11.10 -4.56 -7.65
CA PRO A 29 11.86 -5.30 -6.65
C PRO A 29 12.73 -4.35 -5.81
N VAL A 30 12.85 -4.66 -4.52
CA VAL A 30 13.69 -3.95 -3.54
C VAL A 30 14.62 -4.93 -2.84
N ALA A 31 15.62 -4.43 -2.10
CA ALA A 31 16.55 -5.27 -1.34
C ALA A 31 15.86 -6.05 -0.21
N THR A 32 16.37 -7.24 0.09
CA THR A 32 15.84 -8.10 1.18
C THR A 32 16.06 -7.55 2.57
N ASP A 33 16.83 -6.47 2.72
CA ASP A 33 17.03 -5.74 3.97
C ASP A 33 15.70 -5.27 4.58
N VAL A 34 14.65 -5.10 3.76
CA VAL A 34 13.28 -4.77 4.21
C VAL A 34 12.68 -5.85 5.12
N ASN A 35 13.18 -7.09 5.06
CA ASN A 35 12.68 -8.20 5.88
C ASN A 35 13.05 -8.07 7.37
N ASN A 36 13.96 -7.17 7.74
CA ASN A 36 14.34 -6.90 9.12
C ASN A 36 13.71 -5.60 9.63
N VAL A 37 12.72 -5.71 10.51
CA VAL A 37 11.95 -4.59 11.07
C VAL A 37 12.77 -3.55 11.84
N ARG A 38 14.03 -3.84 12.18
CA ARG A 38 14.94 -2.85 12.78
C ARG A 38 15.47 -1.83 11.77
N ASN A 39 15.40 -2.12 10.48
CA ASN A 39 15.83 -1.23 9.41
C ASN A 39 14.74 -0.20 9.11
N ASN A 40 15.09 1.09 9.02
CA ASN A 40 14.16 2.18 8.69
C ASN A 40 14.83 3.26 7.83
N GLY A 41 15.69 2.82 6.89
CA GLY A 41 16.41 3.72 5.98
C GLY A 41 15.68 3.90 4.65
N PRO A 42 15.96 4.99 3.91
CA PRO A 42 15.31 5.26 2.62
C PRO A 42 15.61 4.19 1.55
N HIS A 43 16.78 3.55 1.64
CA HIS A 43 17.22 2.46 0.75
C HIS A 43 16.25 1.26 0.68
N LEU A 44 15.39 1.09 1.70
CA LEU A 44 14.42 -0.01 1.73
C LEU A 44 13.34 0.09 0.64
N MET A 45 13.14 1.28 0.06
CA MET A 45 12.19 1.51 -1.04
C MET A 45 12.89 1.72 -2.39
N GLU A 46 14.23 1.80 -2.40
CA GLU A 46 15.00 2.01 -3.62
C GLU A 46 14.89 0.77 -4.53
N PRO A 47 14.60 0.95 -5.84
CA PRO A 47 14.58 -0.17 -6.78
C PRO A 47 15.93 -0.86 -6.89
N LEU A 48 15.92 -2.19 -7.03
CA LEU A 48 17.12 -2.93 -7.42
C LEU A 48 17.57 -2.51 -8.83
N PRO A 49 18.88 -2.50 -9.12
CA PRO A 49 19.39 -2.31 -10.47
C PRO A 49 18.75 -3.33 -11.44
N ALA A 50 18.47 -2.89 -12.67
CA ALA A 50 18.06 -3.80 -13.73
C ALA A 50 19.17 -4.84 -13.97
N GLN A 51 18.79 -6.11 -14.06
CA GLN A 51 19.70 -7.18 -14.47
C GLN A 51 20.01 -7.11 -15.97
#